data_AF-W1DQD2-F1
#
_entry.id   AF-W1DQD2-F1
#
_cell.length_a   1.000
_cell.length_b   1.000
_cell.length_c   1.000
_cell.angle_alpha   90.00
_cell.angle_beta   90.00
_cell.angle_gamma   90.00
#
_symmetry.space_group_name_H-M   'P 1'
#
loop_
_entity.id
_entity.type
_entity.pdbx_description
1 polymer ?
#
loop_
_entity_poly.entity_id
_entity_poly.type
_entity_poly.pdbx_seq_one_letter_code
_entity_poly.pdbx_strand_id
1 'polypeptide(L)'
;MVKRPQVLDVPYLLSIQLDSFQKFIEQDPEGQYGLEAAFRSVFPIQSYSGNSELQYVSYRLGEPVFDVKECQIRGVTYSAPLRVKLRLVIYEREAPEGTVKDIKEQEVYMGEIPLMTDNGTFVINGTERVIVSQLHRSPGVFFDSDKGKTHSSGKVLYNARIIPYRGSWLDFEFDPKDNLFVRIDRRRKLPATIILRALNYTTEQILDLFFEKSGL
;
A
#
# COMPACT_ATOMS: atom_id res chain seq x y z
N MET A 1 10.80 -48.47 6.89
CA MET A 1 10.27 -47.14 6.52
C MET A 1 9.19 -47.33 5.47
N VAL A 2 7.94 -47.01 5.79
CA VAL A 2 6.84 -47.10 4.82
C VAL A 2 6.96 -45.93 3.84
N LYS A 3 7.14 -46.22 2.54
CA LYS A 3 7.06 -45.21 1.48
C LYS A 3 5.62 -44.71 1.40
N ARG A 4 5.38 -43.47 1.84
CA ARG A 4 4.09 -42.81 1.62
C ARG A 4 3.95 -42.50 0.12
N PRO A 5 2.81 -42.78 -0.52
CA PRO A 5 2.58 -42.38 -1.90
C PRO A 5 2.55 -40.86 -2.01
N GLN A 6 3.12 -40.32 -3.09
CA GLN A 6 3.05 -38.90 -3.40
C GLN A 6 1.63 -38.56 -3.87
N VAL A 7 0.96 -37.65 -3.17
CA VAL A 7 -0.43 -37.24 -3.47
C VAL A 7 -0.47 -36.00 -4.37
N LEU A 8 0.58 -35.17 -4.32
CA LEU A 8 0.69 -33.94 -5.10
C LEU A 8 2.12 -33.82 -5.65
N ASP A 9 2.23 -33.36 -6.89
CA ASP A 9 3.52 -33.04 -7.50
C ASP A 9 4.17 -31.82 -6.84
N VAL A 10 5.49 -31.77 -6.90
CA VAL A 10 6.24 -30.61 -6.40
C VAL A 10 5.91 -29.42 -7.31
N PRO A 11 5.43 -28.29 -6.76
CA PRO A 11 5.09 -27.13 -7.55
C PRO A 11 6.34 -26.48 -8.14
N TYR A 12 6.15 -25.60 -9.13
CA TYR A 12 7.24 -24.82 -9.68
C TYR A 12 7.83 -23.88 -8.61
N LEU A 13 9.11 -24.07 -8.28
CA LEU A 13 9.71 -23.44 -7.10
C LEU A 13 9.93 -21.92 -7.24
N LEU A 14 9.88 -21.40 -8.47
CA LEU A 14 10.02 -19.97 -8.76
C LEU A 14 8.68 -19.25 -8.90
N SER A 15 7.55 -19.95 -8.71
CA SER A 15 6.20 -19.39 -8.88
C SER A 15 6.00 -18.12 -8.08
N ILE A 16 6.47 -18.06 -6.83
CA ILE A 16 6.32 -16.88 -5.97
C ILE A 16 6.84 -15.61 -6.63
N GLN A 17 8.02 -15.68 -7.28
CA GLN A 17 8.63 -14.52 -7.93
C GLN A 17 7.92 -14.19 -9.24
N LEU A 18 7.74 -15.20 -10.11
CA LEU A 18 7.15 -15.01 -11.42
C LEU A 18 5.70 -14.52 -11.32
N ASP A 19 4.87 -15.18 -10.51
CA ASP A 19 3.45 -14.86 -10.35
C ASP A 19 3.27 -13.45 -9.76
N SER A 20 4.13 -13.08 -8.79
CA SER A 20 4.07 -11.76 -8.16
C SER A 20 4.47 -10.65 -9.13
N PHE A 21 5.51 -10.86 -9.94
CA PHE A 21 5.96 -9.87 -10.90
C PHE A 21 5.01 -9.76 -12.10
N GLN A 22 4.46 -10.88 -12.57
CA GLN A 22 3.44 -10.88 -13.61
C GLN A 22 2.24 -10.02 -13.19
N LYS A 23 1.70 -10.22 -11.97
CA LYS A 23 0.65 -9.35 -11.41
C LYS A 23 1.04 -7.88 -11.33
N PHE A 24 2.34 -7.54 -11.25
CA PHE A 24 2.75 -6.15 -11.21
C PHE A 24 2.66 -5.48 -12.59
N ILE A 25 3.08 -6.18 -13.66
CA ILE A 25 3.22 -5.61 -15.01
C ILE A 25 2.05 -5.92 -15.97
N GLU A 26 1.23 -6.92 -15.65
CA GLU A 26 0.11 -7.34 -16.50
C GLU A 26 -0.98 -6.27 -16.55
N GLN A 27 -1.57 -6.08 -17.73
CA GLN A 27 -2.72 -5.20 -17.90
C GLN A 27 -3.95 -5.88 -17.31
N ASP A 28 -4.31 -5.48 -16.10
CA ASP A 28 -5.51 -5.92 -15.41
C ASP A 28 -6.71 -5.03 -15.79
N PRO A 29 -7.69 -5.50 -16.58
CA PRO A 29 -8.83 -4.67 -16.98
C PRO A 29 -9.68 -4.22 -15.78
N GLU A 30 -9.70 -5.01 -14.70
CA GLU A 30 -10.46 -4.71 -13.49
C GLU A 30 -9.75 -3.69 -12.59
N GLY A 31 -8.43 -3.52 -12.77
CA GLY A 31 -7.62 -2.55 -12.04
C GLY A 31 -7.50 -2.85 -10.54
N GLN A 32 -7.49 -4.12 -10.18
CA GLN A 32 -7.32 -4.62 -8.82
C GLN A 32 -5.84 -4.67 -8.40
N TYR A 33 -4.92 -4.89 -9.34
CA TYR A 33 -3.49 -5.02 -9.03
C TYR A 33 -2.55 -4.29 -10.02
N GLY A 34 -1.26 -4.31 -9.68
CA GLY A 34 -0.18 -3.84 -10.52
C GLY A 34 -0.19 -2.34 -10.85
N LEU A 35 0.41 -2.01 -12.00
CA LEU A 35 0.47 -0.65 -12.52
C LEU A 35 -0.93 -0.07 -12.75
N GLU A 36 -1.90 -0.88 -13.19
CA GLU A 36 -3.27 -0.41 -13.43
C GLU A 36 -3.91 0.11 -12.13
N ALA A 37 -3.88 -0.68 -11.05
CA ALA A 37 -4.41 -0.27 -9.75
C ALA A 37 -3.70 0.99 -9.22
N ALA A 38 -2.38 1.09 -9.43
CA ALA A 38 -1.63 2.28 -9.05
C ALA A 38 -2.09 3.52 -9.81
N PHE A 39 -2.25 3.46 -11.14
CA PHE A 39 -2.75 4.57 -11.94
C PHE A 39 -4.18 4.96 -11.54
N ARG A 40 -5.11 4.00 -11.42
CA ARG A 40 -6.49 4.27 -11.01
C ARG A 40 -6.62 4.82 -9.59
N SER A 41 -5.65 4.55 -8.72
CA SER A 41 -5.64 5.11 -7.35
C SER A 41 -5.24 6.59 -7.30
N VAL A 42 -4.55 7.08 -8.33
CA VAL A 42 -4.04 8.46 -8.41
C VAL A 42 -4.86 9.31 -9.38
N PHE A 43 -5.34 8.71 -10.47
CA PHE A 43 -6.07 9.39 -11.53
C PHE A 43 -7.58 9.16 -11.43
N PRO A 44 -8.41 10.13 -11.86
CA PRO A 44 -8.03 11.43 -12.45
C PRO A 44 -7.48 12.42 -11.41
N ILE A 45 -6.53 13.24 -11.84
CA ILE A 45 -5.99 14.35 -11.03
C ILE A 45 -6.72 15.63 -11.45
N GLN A 46 -7.47 16.23 -10.53
CA GLN A 46 -8.20 17.47 -10.77
C GLN A 46 -7.39 18.69 -10.33
N SER A 47 -7.47 19.79 -11.10
CA SER A 47 -6.83 21.04 -10.71
C SER A 47 -7.58 21.71 -9.55
N TYR A 48 -6.86 22.50 -8.74
CA TYR A 48 -7.46 23.23 -7.63
C TYR A 48 -8.60 24.18 -8.04
N SER A 49 -8.52 24.73 -9.25
CA SER A 49 -9.56 25.61 -9.80
C SER A 49 -10.74 24.85 -10.43
N GLY A 50 -10.68 23.52 -10.53
CA GLY A 50 -11.73 22.68 -11.15
C GLY A 50 -11.88 22.86 -12.66
N ASN A 51 -11.06 23.69 -13.31
CA ASN A 51 -11.16 24.00 -14.74
C ASN A 51 -10.36 23.05 -15.65
N SER A 52 -9.69 22.07 -15.06
CA SER A 52 -8.98 21.04 -15.81
C SER A 52 -8.82 19.78 -14.98
N GLU A 53 -8.75 18.65 -15.68
CA GLU A 53 -8.38 17.37 -15.09
C GLU A 53 -7.45 16.59 -16.02
N LEU A 54 -6.53 15.85 -15.41
CA LEU A 54 -5.65 14.92 -16.09
C LEU A 54 -6.18 13.51 -15.83
N GLN A 55 -6.59 12.83 -16.89
CA GLN A 55 -7.13 11.48 -16.87
C GLN A 55 -6.07 10.46 -17.32
N TYR A 56 -6.06 9.31 -16.68
CA TYR A 56 -5.36 8.12 -17.16
C TYR A 56 -6.22 7.39 -18.20
N VAL A 57 -5.64 7.03 -19.34
CA VAL A 57 -6.34 6.28 -20.41
C VAL A 57 -5.85 4.84 -20.49
N SER A 58 -4.54 4.65 -20.61
CA SER A 58 -3.90 3.33 -20.64
C SER A 58 -2.39 3.45 -20.44
N TYR A 59 -1.70 2.34 -20.16
CA TYR A 59 -0.24 2.26 -20.26
C TYR A 59 0.20 1.10 -21.15
N ARG A 60 1.43 1.18 -21.66
CA ARG A 60 2.13 0.03 -22.25
C ARG A 60 3.60 0.04 -21.82
N LEU A 61 4.14 -1.17 -21.67
CA LEU A 61 5.59 -1.37 -21.59
C LEU A 61 6.09 -1.58 -23.02
N GLY A 62 7.11 -0.82 -23.41
CA GLY A 62 7.80 -1.04 -24.68
C GLY A 62 8.74 -2.23 -24.61
N GLU A 63 9.43 -2.50 -25.70
CA GLU A 63 10.43 -3.56 -25.74
C GLU A 63 11.75 -3.10 -25.08
N PRO A 64 12.46 -3.99 -24.38
CA PRO A 64 13.82 -3.72 -23.93
C PRO A 64 14.74 -3.40 -25.09
N VAL A 65 15.62 -2.41 -24.90
CA VAL A 65 16.60 -2.01 -25.93
C VAL A 65 17.64 -3.12 -26.18
N PHE A 66 17.95 -3.89 -25.15
CA PHE A 66 18.93 -4.97 -25.14
C PHE A 66 18.33 -6.20 -24.46
N ASP A 67 18.78 -7.38 -24.88
CA ASP A 67 18.43 -8.61 -24.16
C ASP A 67 19.21 -8.76 -22.84
N VAL A 68 18.87 -9.79 -22.07
CA VAL A 68 19.51 -10.10 -20.77
C VAL A 68 21.03 -10.21 -20.88
N LYS A 69 21.55 -10.89 -21.91
CA LYS A 69 23.00 -11.14 -22.07
C LYS A 69 23.73 -9.86 -22.45
N GLU A 70 23.15 -9.07 -23.34
CA GLU A 70 23.69 -7.78 -23.72
C GLU A 70 23.72 -6.81 -22.54
N CYS A 71 22.67 -6.77 -21.71
CA CYS A 71 22.65 -5.96 -20.49
C CYS A 71 23.77 -6.36 -19.52
N GLN A 72 24.01 -7.67 -19.34
CA GLN A 72 25.11 -8.18 -18.51
C GLN A 72 26.49 -7.75 -19.03
N ILE A 73 26.74 -7.91 -20.34
CA ILE A 73 28.02 -7.55 -20.97
C ILE A 73 28.26 -6.04 -20.93
N ARG A 74 27.22 -5.24 -21.19
CA ARG A 74 27.32 -3.77 -21.25
C ARG A 74 27.30 -3.10 -19.88
N GLY A 75 26.97 -3.82 -18.81
CA GLY A 75 26.87 -3.23 -17.47
C GLY A 75 25.62 -2.37 -17.27
N VAL A 76 24.54 -2.60 -18.03
CA VAL A 76 23.28 -1.82 -17.96
C VAL A 76 22.15 -2.63 -17.33
N THR A 77 21.06 -1.97 -16.95
CA THR A 77 19.86 -2.63 -16.40
C THR A 77 19.01 -3.20 -17.54
N TYR A 78 18.43 -4.38 -17.34
CA TYR A 78 17.45 -4.97 -18.25
C TYR A 78 16.05 -4.41 -17.91
N SER A 79 15.54 -3.53 -18.75
CA SER A 79 14.33 -2.75 -18.48
C SER A 79 13.55 -2.45 -19.76
N ALA A 80 12.27 -2.16 -19.58
CA ALA A 80 11.36 -1.72 -20.64
C ALA A 80 10.87 -0.29 -20.36
N PRO A 81 10.74 0.57 -21.39
CA PRO A 81 10.21 1.92 -21.23
C PRO A 81 8.71 1.88 -20.94
N LEU A 82 8.28 2.52 -19.85
CA LEU A 82 6.87 2.69 -19.52
C LEU A 82 6.33 3.93 -20.24
N ARG A 83 5.34 3.70 -21.12
CA ARG A 83 4.62 4.77 -21.81
C ARG A 83 3.17 4.77 -21.35
N VAL A 84 2.68 5.95 -20.97
CA VAL A 84 1.35 6.13 -20.40
C VAL A 84 0.59 7.13 -21.25
N LYS A 85 -0.59 6.71 -21.74
CA LYS A 85 -1.51 7.57 -22.46
C LYS A 85 -2.34 8.35 -21.45
N LEU A 86 -2.16 9.66 -21.45
CA LEU A 86 -2.86 10.58 -20.58
C LEU A 86 -3.72 11.53 -21.41
N ARG A 87 -4.83 11.98 -20.82
CA ARG A 87 -5.75 12.94 -21.44
C ARG A 87 -5.93 14.14 -20.51
N LEU A 88 -5.55 15.31 -20.98
CA LEU A 88 -5.85 16.58 -20.34
C LEU A 88 -7.19 17.10 -20.87
N VAL A 89 -8.17 17.21 -19.99
CA VAL A 89 -9.48 17.82 -20.27
C VAL A 89 -9.48 19.22 -19.68
N ILE A 90 -9.86 20.21 -20.47
CA ILE A 90 -10.01 21.61 -20.04
C ILE A 90 -11.50 21.94 -20.10
N TYR A 91 -12.06 22.46 -19.02
CA TYR A 91 -13.45 22.86 -18.94
C TYR A 91 -13.64 24.35 -19.21
N GLU A 92 -14.81 24.69 -19.75
CA GLU A 92 -15.22 26.07 -19.94
C GLU A 92 -15.78 26.66 -18.64
N ARG A 93 -15.37 27.89 -18.29
CA ARG A 93 -15.75 28.51 -17.00
C ARG A 93 -17.12 29.19 -17.04
N GLU A 94 -17.51 29.66 -18.21
CA GLU A 94 -18.73 30.46 -18.42
C GLU A 94 -19.89 29.63 -18.98
N ALA A 95 -19.72 28.31 -19.04
CA ALA A 95 -20.72 27.36 -19.51
C ALA A 95 -21.18 26.45 -18.35
N PRO A 96 -22.23 25.63 -18.53
CA PRO A 96 -22.63 24.65 -17.53
C PRO A 96 -21.46 23.77 -17.07
N GLU A 97 -21.47 23.38 -15.80
CA GLU A 97 -20.42 22.53 -15.20
C GLU A 97 -20.21 21.25 -16.02
N GLY A 98 -18.95 20.91 -16.28
CA GLY A 98 -18.57 19.78 -17.13
C GLY A 98 -18.54 20.07 -18.63
N THR A 99 -18.87 21.29 -19.09
CA THR A 99 -18.72 21.67 -20.50
C THR A 99 -17.25 21.64 -20.90
N VAL A 100 -16.90 20.72 -21.79
CA VAL A 100 -15.52 20.55 -22.26
C VAL A 100 -15.17 21.61 -23.28
N LYS A 101 -14.10 22.36 -23.01
CA LYS A 101 -13.52 23.36 -23.91
C LYS A 101 -12.51 22.72 -24.88
N ASP A 102 -11.63 21.88 -24.35
CA ASP A 102 -10.55 21.26 -25.12
C ASP A 102 -10.15 19.93 -24.51
N ILE A 103 -9.68 19.01 -25.36
CA ILE A 103 -9.14 17.71 -24.96
C ILE A 103 -7.81 17.51 -25.67
N LYS A 104 -6.75 17.29 -24.89
CA LYS A 104 -5.42 16.93 -25.40
C LYS A 104 -5.04 15.56 -24.87
N GLU A 105 -4.87 14.61 -25.78
CA GLU A 105 -4.45 13.25 -25.44
C GLU A 105 -3.02 13.02 -25.95
N GLN A 106 -2.13 12.56 -25.08
CA GLN A 106 -0.75 12.34 -25.43
C GLN A 106 -0.18 11.13 -24.67
N GLU A 107 0.69 10.40 -25.35
CA GLU A 107 1.50 9.38 -24.73
C GLU A 107 2.80 9.97 -24.17
N VAL A 108 3.03 9.75 -22.88
CA VAL A 108 4.14 10.30 -22.12
C VAL A 108 5.04 9.17 -21.65
N TYR A 109 6.36 9.36 -21.77
CA TYR A 109 7.35 8.46 -21.19
C TYR A 109 7.48 8.72 -19.69
N MET A 110 7.29 7.69 -18.87
CA MET A 110 7.31 7.78 -17.40
C MET A 110 8.48 7.02 -16.75
N GLY A 111 9.57 6.84 -17.50
CA GLY A 111 10.75 6.10 -17.05
C GLY A 111 10.76 4.67 -17.55
N GLU A 112 11.68 3.87 -17.00
CA GLU A 112 11.81 2.45 -17.33
C GLU A 112 11.51 1.57 -16.12
N ILE A 113 10.94 0.40 -16.39
CA ILE A 113 10.67 -0.63 -15.39
C ILE A 113 11.63 -1.79 -15.63
N PRO A 114 12.46 -2.17 -14.64
CA PRO A 114 13.27 -3.37 -14.73
C PRO A 114 12.40 -4.61 -14.96
N LEU A 115 12.79 -5.45 -15.91
CA LEU A 115 12.08 -6.68 -16.22
C LEU A 115 12.72 -7.88 -15.52
N MET A 116 11.87 -8.82 -15.13
CA MET A 116 12.28 -10.10 -14.56
C MET A 116 12.68 -11.06 -15.68
N THR A 117 13.73 -11.84 -15.45
CA THR A 117 14.16 -12.94 -16.32
C THR A 117 13.29 -14.17 -16.10
N ASP A 118 13.37 -15.16 -16.99
CA ASP A 118 12.64 -16.43 -16.85
C ASP A 118 13.00 -17.22 -15.57
N ASN A 119 14.13 -16.87 -14.94
CA ASN A 119 14.62 -17.48 -13.71
C ASN A 119 14.22 -16.72 -12.43
N GLY A 120 13.37 -15.70 -12.53
CA GLY A 120 12.94 -14.92 -11.36
C GLY A 120 13.99 -13.94 -10.83
N THR A 121 14.96 -13.56 -11.67
CA THR A 121 16.03 -12.61 -11.34
C THR A 121 15.87 -11.31 -12.14
N PHE A 122 16.60 -10.26 -11.76
CA PHE A 122 16.67 -8.99 -12.47
C PHE A 122 18.13 -8.66 -12.80
N VAL A 123 18.41 -8.15 -14.01
CA VAL A 123 19.73 -7.59 -14.32
C VAL A 123 19.74 -6.11 -13.96
N ILE A 124 20.50 -5.74 -12.91
CA ILE A 124 20.64 -4.37 -12.44
C ILE A 124 22.11 -3.97 -12.58
N ASN A 125 22.39 -2.99 -13.44
CA ASN A 125 23.75 -2.55 -13.78
C ASN A 125 24.65 -3.74 -14.18
N GLY A 126 24.16 -4.59 -15.08
CA GLY A 126 24.84 -5.79 -15.59
C GLY A 126 24.97 -6.97 -14.62
N THR A 127 24.50 -6.83 -13.37
CA THR A 127 24.59 -7.91 -12.36
C THR A 127 23.21 -8.48 -12.08
N GLU A 128 23.09 -9.81 -12.02
CA GLU A 128 21.84 -10.44 -11.59
C GLU A 128 21.57 -10.23 -10.11
N ARG A 129 20.32 -9.91 -9.79
CA ARG A 129 19.81 -9.69 -8.45
C ARG A 129 18.48 -10.42 -8.25
N VAL A 130 18.22 -10.82 -7.02
CA VAL A 130 16.96 -11.42 -6.59
C VAL A 130 16.32 -10.51 -5.57
N ILE A 131 15.01 -10.29 -5.70
CA ILE A 131 14.21 -9.60 -4.69
C ILE A 131 13.68 -10.66 -3.73
N VAL A 132 14.07 -10.58 -2.46
CA VAL A 132 13.62 -11.55 -1.45
C VAL A 132 12.23 -11.16 -0.94
N SER A 133 11.32 -12.15 -0.86
CA SER A 133 9.99 -11.95 -0.29
C SER A 133 10.08 -11.49 1.16
N GLN A 134 9.39 -10.41 1.49
CA GLN A 134 9.38 -9.85 2.83
C GLN A 134 8.29 -10.50 3.68
N LEU A 135 8.63 -10.86 4.93
CA LEU A 135 7.64 -11.19 5.95
C LEU A 135 7.45 -9.98 6.87
N HIS A 136 6.25 -9.39 6.84
CA HIS A 136 5.87 -8.28 7.72
C HIS A 136 4.51 -8.53 8.36
N ARG A 137 4.17 -7.76 9.40
CA ARG A 137 2.84 -7.83 10.01
C ARG A 137 1.79 -7.34 9.01
N SER A 138 0.68 -8.06 8.90
CA SER A 138 -0.45 -7.63 8.09
C SER A 138 -1.06 -6.35 8.67
N PRO A 139 -1.71 -5.51 7.85
CA PRO A 139 -2.59 -4.47 8.35
C PRO A 139 -3.70 -5.07 9.23
N GLY A 140 -4.15 -4.33 10.23
CA GLY A 140 -5.22 -4.75 11.13
C GLY A 140 -5.03 -4.28 12.57
N VAL A 141 -5.85 -4.84 13.46
CA VAL A 141 -5.79 -4.63 14.91
C VAL A 141 -5.11 -5.81 15.58
N PHE A 142 -4.14 -5.51 16.43
CA PHE A 142 -3.41 -6.48 17.24
C PHE A 142 -3.61 -6.17 18.72
N PHE A 143 -4.02 -7.17 19.48
CA PHE A 143 -4.07 -7.09 20.94
C PHE A 143 -2.90 -7.88 21.52
N ASP A 144 -2.15 -7.27 22.44
CA ASP A 144 -1.01 -7.92 23.09
C ASP A 144 -0.99 -7.57 24.58
N SER A 145 -0.14 -8.27 25.33
CA SER A 145 0.15 -7.93 26.72
C SER A 145 1.63 -8.04 27.02
N ASP A 146 2.09 -7.26 27.98
CA ASP A 146 3.46 -7.31 28.45
C ASP A 146 3.79 -8.54 29.31
N LYS A 147 2.78 -9.39 29.58
CA LYS A 147 2.85 -10.58 30.43
C LYS A 147 3.39 -10.26 31.85
N GLY A 148 3.10 -9.06 32.35
CA GLY A 148 3.51 -8.60 33.68
C GLY A 148 4.99 -8.27 33.82
N LYS A 149 5.73 -8.15 32.70
CA LYS A 149 7.18 -7.93 32.72
C LYS A 149 7.58 -6.45 32.87
N THR A 150 6.70 -5.50 32.56
CA THR A 150 7.07 -4.08 32.47
C THR A 150 6.97 -3.35 33.80
N HIS A 151 6.01 -3.73 34.65
CA HIS A 151 5.78 -3.07 35.94
C HIS A 151 6.21 -3.98 37.10
N SER A 152 6.87 -3.41 38.12
CA SER A 152 7.42 -4.15 39.26
C SER A 152 6.36 -4.89 40.09
N SER A 153 5.09 -4.46 40.03
CA SER A 153 3.99 -5.16 40.70
C SER A 153 3.59 -6.47 40.01
N GLY A 154 4.15 -6.80 38.84
CA GLY A 154 3.72 -7.94 38.02
C GLY A 154 2.36 -7.76 37.34
N LYS A 155 1.78 -6.55 37.41
CA LYS A 155 0.48 -6.26 36.77
C LYS A 155 0.63 -6.35 35.26
N VAL A 156 -0.24 -7.15 34.64
CA VAL A 156 -0.30 -7.30 33.19
C VAL A 156 -0.88 -6.02 32.58
N LEU A 157 -0.14 -5.43 31.64
CA LEU A 157 -0.58 -4.28 30.86
C LEU A 157 -0.96 -4.73 29.45
N TYR A 158 -2.21 -4.47 29.09
CA TYR A 158 -2.75 -4.75 27.76
C TYR A 158 -2.56 -3.56 26.83
N ASN A 159 -2.38 -3.85 25.54
CA ASN A 159 -2.39 -2.85 24.49
C ASN A 159 -3.21 -3.32 23.28
N ALA A 160 -3.64 -2.35 22.48
CA ALA A 160 -4.23 -2.56 21.18
C ALA A 160 -3.50 -1.68 20.16
N ARG A 161 -3.03 -2.27 19.07
CA ARG A 161 -2.28 -1.58 18.02
C ARG A 161 -3.01 -1.71 16.69
N ILE A 162 -3.31 -0.57 16.08
CA ILE A 162 -3.86 -0.48 14.73
C ILE A 162 -2.70 -0.22 13.77
N ILE A 163 -2.44 -1.18 12.89
CA ILE A 163 -1.43 -1.10 11.83
C ILE A 163 -2.17 -0.86 10.50
N PRO A 164 -2.11 0.33 9.90
CA PRO A 164 -2.69 0.56 8.59
C PRO A 164 -1.80 -0.02 7.47
N TYR A 165 -2.38 -0.21 6.28
CA TYR A 165 -1.59 -0.52 5.08
C TYR A 165 -0.70 0.66 4.66
N ARG A 166 -1.25 1.88 4.76
CA ARG A 166 -0.52 3.15 4.58
C ARG A 166 -1.02 4.16 5.62
N GLY A 167 -0.10 4.88 6.25
CA GLY A 167 -0.43 5.94 7.22
C GLY A 167 0.15 5.69 8.62
N SER A 168 -0.27 6.52 9.57
CA SER A 168 0.22 6.51 10.94
C SER A 168 -0.30 5.33 11.76
N TRP A 169 0.54 4.79 12.62
CA TRP A 169 0.15 3.73 13.55
C TRP A 169 -0.57 4.34 14.76
N LEU A 170 -1.61 3.67 15.24
CA LEU A 170 -2.36 4.09 16.42
C LEU A 170 -2.28 3.02 17.51
N ASP A 171 -1.66 3.37 18.62
CA ASP A 171 -1.42 2.48 19.76
C ASP A 171 -2.26 2.92 20.96
N PHE A 172 -3.06 2.02 21.53
CA PHE A 172 -3.75 2.17 22.80
C PHE A 172 -3.07 1.29 23.85
N GLU A 173 -2.81 1.82 25.04
CA GLU A 173 -2.13 1.09 26.12
C GLU A 173 -2.69 1.46 27.49
N PHE A 174 -2.86 0.47 28.36
CA PHE A 174 -3.12 0.70 29.78
C PHE A 174 -1.83 1.07 30.52
N ASP A 175 -1.96 1.94 31.53
CA ASP A 175 -0.90 2.16 32.52
C ASP A 175 -1.14 1.30 33.79
N PRO A 176 -0.17 1.28 34.73
CA PRO A 176 -0.33 0.53 35.99
C PRO A 176 -1.52 0.97 36.85
N LYS A 177 -2.09 2.16 36.63
CA LYS A 177 -3.23 2.73 37.35
C LYS A 177 -4.57 2.51 36.62
N ASP A 178 -4.60 1.64 35.61
CA ASP A 178 -5.79 1.36 34.77
C ASP A 178 -6.29 2.56 33.96
N ASN A 179 -5.45 3.57 33.75
CA ASN A 179 -5.78 4.66 32.82
C ASN A 179 -5.42 4.24 31.40
N LEU A 180 -6.33 4.53 30.46
CA LEU A 180 -6.13 4.26 29.04
C LEU A 180 -5.45 5.45 28.35
N PHE A 181 -4.41 5.15 27.57
CA PHE A 181 -3.64 6.14 26.81
C PHE A 181 -3.56 5.77 25.34
N VAL A 182 -3.23 6.76 24.53
CA VAL A 182 -3.00 6.65 23.09
C VAL A 182 -1.64 7.22 22.68
N ARG A 183 -1.03 6.63 21.66
CA ARG A 183 0.15 7.15 20.95
C ARG A 183 -0.09 7.07 19.45
N ILE A 184 0.31 8.11 18.74
CA ILE A 184 0.35 8.14 17.28
C ILE A 184 1.83 8.00 16.87
N ASP A 185 2.15 7.05 16.00
CA ASP A 185 3.52 6.76 15.52
C ASP A 185 4.54 6.57 16.65
N ARG A 186 4.12 5.91 17.74
CA ARG A 186 4.93 5.68 18.96
C ARG A 186 5.52 6.97 19.57
N ARG A 187 4.90 8.13 19.30
CA ARG A 187 5.30 9.41 19.88
C ARG A 187 4.78 9.56 21.32
N ARG A 188 4.58 10.80 21.76
CA ARG A 188 4.14 11.17 23.11
C ARG A 188 2.84 10.44 23.49
N LYS A 189 2.83 9.92 24.71
CA LYS A 189 1.67 9.33 25.37
C LYS A 189 0.66 10.41 25.75
N LEU A 190 -0.59 10.27 25.33
CA LEU A 190 -1.70 11.17 25.63
C LEU A 190 -2.87 10.38 26.22
N PRO A 191 -3.71 10.97 27.09
CA PRO A 191 -4.92 10.30 27.56
C PRO A 191 -5.79 9.87 26.37
N ALA A 192 -6.29 8.63 26.36
CA ALA A 192 -7.03 8.10 25.21
C ALA A 192 -8.28 8.93 24.89
N THR A 193 -8.91 9.54 25.89
CA THR A 193 -10.08 10.41 25.73
C THR A 193 -9.82 11.63 24.84
N ILE A 194 -8.57 12.05 24.62
CA ILE A 194 -8.25 13.16 23.71
C ILE A 194 -8.67 12.85 22.27
N ILE A 195 -8.60 11.57 21.84
CA ILE A 195 -9.01 11.18 20.49
C ILE A 195 -10.52 11.29 20.33
N LEU A 196 -11.27 10.90 21.36
CA LEU A 196 -12.74 10.97 21.35
C LEU A 196 -13.21 12.43 21.33
N ARG A 197 -12.55 13.31 22.09
CA ARG A 197 -12.83 14.74 22.04
C ARG A 197 -12.50 15.34 20.67
N ALA A 198 -11.41 14.91 20.04
CA ALA A 198 -11.07 15.32 18.67
C ALA A 198 -12.09 14.81 17.63
N LEU A 199 -12.76 13.68 17.89
CA LEU A 199 -13.89 13.16 17.13
C LEU A 199 -15.23 13.80 17.51
N ASN A 200 -15.20 14.94 18.21
CA ASN A 200 -16.36 15.75 18.59
C ASN A 200 -17.31 15.10 19.60
N TYR A 201 -16.80 14.22 20.49
CA TYR A 201 -17.56 13.70 21.61
C TYR A 201 -17.43 14.59 22.86
N THR A 202 -18.57 14.86 23.51
CA THR A 202 -18.61 15.50 24.84
C THR A 202 -18.29 14.48 25.94
N THR A 203 -18.03 14.97 27.16
CA THR A 203 -17.76 14.08 28.31
C THR A 203 -18.94 13.14 28.60
N GLU A 204 -20.17 13.65 28.53
CA GLU A 204 -21.39 12.84 28.76
C GLU A 204 -21.50 11.72 27.72
N GLN A 205 -21.31 12.03 26.44
CA GLN A 205 -21.36 11.03 25.38
C GLN A 205 -20.25 9.97 25.52
N ILE A 206 -19.05 10.37 25.96
CA ILE A 206 -17.96 9.41 26.23
C ILE A 206 -18.35 8.47 27.37
N LEU A 207 -18.95 8.98 28.45
CA LEU A 207 -19.41 8.13 29.55
C LEU A 207 -20.51 7.18 29.09
N ASP A 208 -21.47 7.68 28.31
CA ASP A 208 -22.59 6.90 27.78
C ASP A 208 -22.16 5.76 26.84
N LEU A 209 -21.01 5.90 26.16
CA LEU A 209 -20.47 4.86 25.27
C LEU A 209 -19.87 3.67 26.02
N PHE A 210 -19.29 3.90 27.20
CA PHE A 210 -18.48 2.88 27.90
C PHE A 210 -19.07 2.43 29.23
N PHE A 211 -20.09 3.12 29.75
CA PHE A 211 -20.72 2.81 31.03
C PHE A 211 -22.23 2.77 30.88
N GLU A 212 -22.86 1.83 31.58
CA GLU A 212 -24.31 1.82 31.74
C GLU A 212 -24.74 2.93 32.70
N LYS A 213 -25.80 3.67 32.36
CA LYS A 213 -26.46 4.55 33.31
C LYS A 213 -27.17 3.66 34.32
N SER A 214 -26.63 3.55 35.53
CA SER A 214 -27.36 2.91 36.63
C SER A 214 -28.64 3.69 36.88
N GLY A 215 -29.77 3.13 36.46
CA GLY A 215 -31.09 3.65 36.79
C GLY A 215 -31.31 3.57 38.31
N LEU A 216 -31.79 4.66 38.88
CA LEU A 216 -32.62 4.62 40.09
C LEU A 216 -34.04 4.20 39.68
#